data_AF-K1SGN7-F1
#
_entry.id   AF-K1SGN7-F1
#
_cell.length_a   1.000
_cell.length_b   1.000
_cell.length_c   1.000
_cell.angle_alpha   90.00
_cell.angle_beta   90.00
_cell.angle_gamma   90.00
#
_symmetry.space_group_name_H-M   'P 1'
#
loop_
_entity.id
_entity.type
_entity.pdbx_description
1 polymer ?
#
loop_
_entity_poly.entity_id
_entity_poly.type
_entity_poly.pdbx_seq_one_letter_code
_entity_poly.pdbx_strand_id
1 'polypeptide(L)'
;NYLGSKNPRLHTDEILIALSSTAAHNENAKKAMGELTKLKGCDAHSTVLLSSVDETTFKKLECNLLVSLNMKKMAENIINTNK
;
A
#
# COMPACT_ATOMS: atom_id res chain seq x y z
N ASN A 1 -13.46 -4.78 20.39
CA ASN A 1 -13.67 -3.43 19.84
C ASN A 1 -12.73 -2.42 20.51
N TYR A 2 -11.42 -2.53 20.28
CA TYR A 2 -10.41 -1.73 20.98
C TYR A 2 -9.96 -0.47 20.22
N LEU A 3 -10.02 -0.48 18.88
CA LEU A 3 -9.46 0.60 18.05
C LEU A 3 -10.51 1.59 17.52
N GLY A 4 -11.80 1.40 17.81
CA GLY A 4 -12.89 2.31 17.41
C GLY A 4 -13.10 2.49 15.88
N SER A 5 -12.19 1.98 15.05
CA SER A 5 -12.31 2.00 13.59
C SER A 5 -13.49 1.15 13.14
N LYS A 6 -14.37 1.76 12.32
CA LYS A 6 -15.49 1.08 11.66
C LYS A 6 -15.11 0.50 10.30
N ASN A 7 -13.93 0.84 9.78
CA ASN A 7 -13.47 0.35 8.50
C ASN A 7 -12.63 -0.92 8.71
N PRO A 8 -13.12 -2.10 8.33
CA PRO A 8 -12.38 -3.36 8.50
C PRO A 8 -11.29 -3.56 7.44
N ARG A 9 -11.11 -2.62 6.49
CA ARG A 9 -10.09 -2.74 5.45
C ARG A 9 -8.71 -2.56 6.07
N LEU A 10 -7.84 -3.51 5.77
CA LEU A 10 -6.44 -3.49 6.15
C LEU A 10 -5.65 -2.67 5.12
N HIS A 11 -4.68 -1.92 5.63
CA HIS A 11 -3.67 -1.29 4.80
C HIS A 11 -2.64 -2.31 4.31
N THR A 12 -1.89 -1.94 3.28
CA THR A 12 -0.93 -2.82 2.62
C THR A 12 0.17 -3.29 3.58
N ASP A 13 0.62 -2.44 4.50
CA ASP A 13 1.61 -2.79 5.52
C ASP A 13 1.06 -3.80 6.55
N GLU A 14 -0.17 -3.62 7.02
CA GLU A 14 -0.84 -4.58 7.93
C GLU A 14 -0.97 -5.96 7.27
N ILE A 15 -1.30 -5.99 5.98
CA ILE A 15 -1.34 -7.23 5.19
C ILE A 15 0.05 -7.87 5.11
N LEU A 16 1.11 -7.09 4.86
CA LEU A 16 2.48 -7.62 4.80
C LEU A 16 2.97 -8.11 6.17
N ILE A 17 2.60 -7.44 7.27
CA ILE A 17 2.88 -7.89 8.63
C ILE A 17 2.18 -9.22 8.91
N ALA A 18 0.89 -9.32 8.59
CA ALA A 18 0.14 -10.56 8.75
C ALA A 18 0.70 -11.69 7.88
N LEU A 19 1.09 -11.40 6.65
CA LEU A 19 1.72 -12.35 5.73
C LEU A 19 3.05 -12.85 6.29
N SER A 20 3.90 -11.94 6.78
CA SER A 20 5.19 -12.26 7.41
C SER A 20 5.01 -13.13 8.65
N SER A 21 4.05 -12.81 9.53
CA SER A 21 3.72 -13.64 10.68
C SER A 21 3.21 -15.03 10.27
N THR A 22 2.44 -15.11 9.19
CA THR A 22 1.87 -16.37 8.69
C THR A 22 2.94 -17.26 8.05
N ALA A 23 3.99 -16.67 7.46
CA ALA A 23 5.09 -17.38 6.82
C ALA A 23 5.88 -18.30 7.78
N ALA A 24 5.79 -18.09 9.10
CA ALA A 24 6.40 -18.96 10.10
C ALA A 24 5.78 -20.38 10.13
N HIS A 25 4.52 -20.52 9.72
CA HIS A 25 3.77 -21.78 9.84
C HIS A 25 3.06 -22.20 8.54
N ASN A 26 3.24 -21.44 7.45
CA ASN A 26 2.58 -21.69 6.19
C ASN A 26 3.55 -21.54 5.00
N GLU A 27 3.77 -22.64 4.28
CA GLU A 27 4.70 -22.68 3.14
C GLU A 27 4.24 -21.80 1.97
N ASN A 28 2.94 -21.60 1.76
CA ASN A 28 2.45 -20.71 0.71
C ASN A 28 2.72 -19.25 1.05
N ALA A 29 2.56 -18.85 2.31
CA ALA A 29 2.89 -17.50 2.78
C ALA A 29 4.40 -17.23 2.68
N LYS A 30 5.23 -18.22 3.04
CA LYS A 30 6.68 -18.13 2.89
C LYS A 30 7.11 -17.98 1.43
N LYS A 31 6.51 -18.73 0.51
CA LYS A 31 6.72 -18.56 -0.94
C LYS A 31 6.31 -17.15 -1.39
N ALA A 32 5.12 -16.69 -1.02
CA ALA A 32 4.65 -15.35 -1.38
C ALA A 32 5.60 -14.24 -0.89
N MET A 33 6.12 -14.35 0.33
CA MET A 33 7.13 -13.43 0.86
C MET A 33 8.41 -13.39 0.03
N GLY A 34 8.89 -14.54 -0.46
CA GLY A 34 10.06 -14.62 -1.34
C GLY A 34 9.84 -13.94 -2.69
N GLU A 35 8.61 -13.96 -3.19
CA GLU A 35 8.23 -13.37 -4.48
C GLU A 35 8.11 -11.84 -4.44
N LEU A 36 8.00 -11.22 -3.25
CA LEU A 36 7.88 -9.75 -3.13
C LEU A 36 9.05 -9.00 -3.78
N THR A 37 10.24 -9.60 -3.79
CA THR A 37 11.43 -9.02 -4.45
C THR A 37 11.24 -8.81 -5.95
N LYS A 38 10.36 -9.59 -6.59
CA LYS A 38 10.05 -9.48 -8.02
C LYS A 38 9.17 -8.28 -8.35
N LEU A 39 8.57 -7.63 -7.34
CA LEU A 39 7.75 -6.43 -7.52
C LEU A 39 8.60 -5.17 -7.73
N LYS A 40 9.90 -5.24 -7.45
CA LYS A 40 10.85 -4.14 -7.68
C LYS A 40 10.86 -3.75 -9.15
N GLY A 41 10.57 -2.49 -9.42
CA GLY A 41 10.49 -1.92 -10.77
C GLY A 41 9.20 -2.27 -11.53
N CYS A 42 8.25 -2.97 -10.91
CA CYS A 42 6.94 -3.18 -11.52
C CYS A 42 6.08 -1.92 -11.45
N ASP A 43 5.24 -1.73 -12.47
CA ASP A 43 4.26 -0.65 -12.50
C ASP A 43 2.95 -1.07 -11.82
N ALA A 44 2.45 -0.22 -10.92
CA ALA A 44 1.19 -0.39 -10.23
C ALA A 44 0.27 0.81 -10.55
N HIS A 45 -0.96 0.54 -10.97
CA HIS A 45 -1.94 1.59 -11.26
C HIS A 45 -3.13 1.51 -10.30
N SER A 46 -3.42 2.62 -9.62
CA SER A 46 -4.60 2.76 -8.77
C SER A 46 -5.61 3.72 -9.38
N THR A 47 -6.88 3.30 -9.42
CA THR A 47 -8.02 4.14 -9.83
C THR A 47 -8.52 5.06 -8.72
N VAL A 48 -8.08 4.81 -7.49
CA VAL A 48 -8.43 5.61 -6.30
C VAL A 48 -7.17 6.20 -5.68
N LEU A 49 -7.35 7.32 -4.97
CA LEU A 49 -6.27 7.89 -4.18
C LEU A 49 -5.89 6.93 -3.07
N LEU A 50 -4.61 6.60 -3.00
CA LEU A 50 -4.05 5.76 -1.95
C LEU A 50 -3.81 6.58 -0.68
N SER A 51 -3.86 5.90 0.45
CA SER A 51 -3.44 6.48 1.72
C SER A 51 -1.92 6.72 1.70
N SER A 52 -1.43 7.64 2.53
CA SER A 52 0.01 7.86 2.68
C SER A 52 0.76 6.61 3.17
N VAL A 53 0.08 5.75 3.94
CA VAL A 53 0.62 4.46 4.42
C VAL A 53 0.83 3.49 3.25
N ASP A 54 -0.18 3.36 2.39
CA ASP A 54 -0.10 2.49 1.20
C ASP A 54 0.96 3.02 0.22
N GLU A 55 0.97 4.33 -0.06
CA GLU A 55 1.99 4.94 -0.94
C GLU A 55 3.42 4.70 -0.42
N THR A 56 3.64 4.79 0.90
CA THR A 56 4.94 4.51 1.51
C THR A 56 5.32 3.04 1.39
N THR A 57 4.35 2.14 1.51
CA THR A 57 4.57 0.70 1.38
C THR A 57 4.96 0.32 -0.04
N PHE A 58 4.25 0.84 -1.06
CA PHE A 58 4.61 0.63 -2.47
C PHE A 58 6.00 1.20 -2.80
N LYS A 59 6.38 2.35 -2.23
CA LYS A 59 7.74 2.89 -2.37
C LYS A 59 8.80 1.98 -1.76
N LYS A 60 8.54 1.37 -0.59
CA LYS A 60 9.46 0.41 0.05
C LYS A 60 9.59 -0.90 -0.73
N LEU A 61 8.54 -1.30 -1.45
CA LEU A 61 8.57 -2.42 -2.39
C LEU A 61 9.23 -2.04 -3.74
N GLU A 62 9.66 -0.79 -3.89
CA GLU A 62 10.27 -0.24 -5.10
C GLU A 62 9.39 -0.39 -6.35
N CYS A 63 8.06 -0.30 -6.19
CA CYS A 63 7.12 -0.28 -7.30
C CYS A 63 6.92 1.15 -7.85
N ASN A 64 6.75 1.27 -9.16
CA ASN A 64 6.38 2.52 -9.82
C ASN A 64 4.87 2.71 -9.70
N LEU A 65 4.46 3.60 -8.80
CA LEU A 65 3.04 3.82 -8.52
C LEU A 65 2.46 4.98 -9.34
N LEU A 66 1.49 4.66 -10.18
CA LEU A 66 0.67 5.62 -10.92
C LEU A 66 -0.72 5.68 -10.28
N VAL A 67 -1.15 6.88 -9.90
CA VAL A 67 -2.48 7.11 -9.35
C VAL A 67 -3.27 7.97 -10.33
N SER A 68 -4.39 7.45 -10.83
CA SER A 68 -5.33 8.26 -11.61
C SER A 68 -5.84 9.40 -10.73
N LEU A 69 -5.42 10.63 -11.07
CA LEU A 69 -5.80 11.83 -10.33
C LEU A 69 -7.29 12.10 -10.52
N ASN A 70 -8.06 11.91 -9.45
CA ASN A 70 -9.37 12.53 -9.33
C ASN A 70 -9.22 13.98 -8.84
N MET A 71 -10.15 14.86 -9.23
CA MET A 71 -10.12 16.32 -8.93
C MET A 71 -9.75 16.69 -7.49
N LYS A 72 -10.01 15.80 -6.52
CA LYS A 72 -9.68 15.97 -5.11
C LYS A 72 -8.17 16.12 -4.82
N LYS A 73 -7.31 15.29 -5.43
CA LYS A 73 -5.84 15.38 -5.22
C LYS A 73 -5.24 16.57 -5.95
N MET A 74 -5.84 16.98 -7.07
CA MET A 74 -5.47 18.23 -7.75
C MET A 74 -5.76 19.43 -6.86
N ALA A 75 -6.93 19.47 -6.21
CA ALA A 75 -7.27 20.53 -5.26
C ALA A 75 -6.34 20.55 -4.03
N GLU A 76 -6.06 19.39 -3.43
CA GLU A 76 -5.13 19.29 -2.29
C GLU A 76 -3.70 19.69 -2.66
N ASN A 77 -3.20 19.29 -3.83
CA ASN A 77 -1.88 19.72 -4.33
C ASN A 77 -1.85 21.23 -4.60
N ILE A 78 -2.90 21.81 -5.19
CA ILE A 78 -2.97 23.26 -5.41
C ILE A 78 -2.96 24.01 -4.07
N ILE A 79 -3.68 23.53 -3.06
CA ILE A 79 -3.70 24.15 -1.73
C ILE A 79 -2.32 24.04 -1.05
N ASN A 80 -1.66 22.90 -1.15
CA ASN A 80 -0.36 22.67 -0.50
C ASN A 80 0.81 23.36 -1.21
N THR A 81 0.74 23.59 -2.53
CA THR A 81 1.77 24.35 -3.28
C THR A 81 1.69 25.86 -3.03
N ASN A 82 0.58 26.34 -2.49
CA ASN A 82 0.35 27.76 -2.14
C ASN A 82 0.58 28.08 -0.65
N LYS A 83 1.21 27.16 0.11
CA LYS A 83 1.75 27.40 1.45
C LYS A 83 3.27 27.32 1.39
#